data_AF-A0A6P6XLD4-F1
#
_entry.id   AF-A0A6P6XLD4-F1
#
_cell.length_a   1.000
_cell.length_b   1.000
_cell.length_c   1.000
_cell.angle_alpha   90.00
_cell.angle_beta   90.00
_cell.angle_gamma   90.00
#
_symmetry.space_group_name_H-M   'P 1'
#
loop_
_entity.id
_entity.type
_entity.pdbx_description
1 polymer ?
#
loop_
_entity_poly.entity_id
_entity_poly.type
_entity_poly.pdbx_seq_one_letter_code
_entity_poly.pdbx_strand_id
1 'polypeptide(L)'
;MGHRAKDYPNSKKEGDKCTKPPENRPRINARVHAMTNFEVEGSNDVVTGTLLVNSTPAYMLFDCGATHSFMARKFAKTLNVQPKWLDNASCAYAPGDRVLVSHLKYNNCLVETEGRTLRANLVEINMSDFDFILEMD
;
A
#
# COMPACT_ATOMS: atom_id res chain seq x y z
N MET A 1 -44.26 18.15 21.49
CA MET A 1 -43.03 17.34 21.69
C MET A 1 -43.46 15.90 21.88
N GLY A 2 -42.88 14.95 21.16
CA GLY A 2 -43.30 13.55 21.23
C GLY A 2 -42.65 12.73 20.14
N HIS A 3 -41.57 12.07 20.50
CA HIS A 3 -40.66 11.34 19.64
C HIS A 3 -41.30 10.05 19.11
N ARG A 4 -41.03 9.71 17.84
CA ARG A 4 -41.09 8.32 17.38
C ARG A 4 -39.70 7.89 16.93
N ALA A 5 -38.88 7.47 17.90
CA ALA A 5 -37.70 6.69 17.60
C ALA A 5 -38.20 5.32 17.09
N LYS A 6 -37.91 5.02 15.82
CA LYS A 6 -37.93 3.65 15.34
C LYS A 6 -36.65 3.00 15.83
N ASP A 7 -36.81 1.96 16.63
CA ASP A 7 -35.73 1.12 17.11
C ASP A 7 -34.92 0.58 15.93
N TYR A 8 -33.67 1.05 15.82
CA TYR A 8 -32.67 0.42 14.99
C TYR A 8 -31.91 -0.59 15.85
N PRO A 9 -31.70 -1.83 15.39
CA PRO A 9 -31.02 -2.84 16.17
C PRO A 9 -29.54 -2.46 16.36
N ASN A 10 -29.12 -2.53 17.61
CA ASN A 10 -27.76 -2.38 18.11
C ASN A 10 -26.85 -3.44 17.48
N SER A 11 -26.07 -3.09 16.46
CA SER A 11 -24.89 -3.87 16.06
C SER A 11 -23.65 -3.24 16.70
N LYS A 12 -23.11 -3.98 17.67
CA LYS A 12 -21.81 -3.73 18.29
C LYS A 12 -20.76 -3.62 17.17
N LYS A 13 -20.20 -2.42 16.95
CA LYS A 13 -18.98 -2.26 16.15
C LYS A 13 -17.80 -2.55 17.07
N GLU A 14 -17.37 -3.80 17.07
CA GLU A 14 -16.09 -4.20 17.62
C GLU A 14 -15.00 -3.53 16.75
N GLY A 15 -14.25 -2.61 17.35
CA GLY A 15 -13.37 -1.70 16.63
C GLY A 15 -12.29 -2.42 15.84
N ASP A 16 -11.98 -1.88 14.66
CA ASP A 16 -10.89 -2.31 13.78
C ASP A 16 -9.55 -2.31 14.55
N LYS A 17 -9.19 -3.46 15.14
CA LYS A 17 -7.89 -3.64 15.81
C LYS A 17 -6.91 -4.24 14.83
N CYS A 18 -5.85 -3.49 14.53
CA CYS A 18 -4.75 -3.99 13.73
C CYS A 18 -3.73 -4.76 14.58
N THR A 19 -3.44 -6.01 14.23
CA THR A 19 -2.44 -6.86 14.90
C THR A 19 -1.23 -7.10 14.00
N LYS A 20 -0.01 -6.95 14.54
CA LYS A 20 1.24 -7.11 13.77
C LYS A 20 1.33 -8.54 13.23
N PRO A 21 1.78 -8.76 11.98
CA PRO A 21 2.05 -10.10 11.47
C PRO A 21 3.13 -10.81 12.30
N PRO A 22 3.10 -12.16 12.41
CA PRO A 22 4.15 -12.93 13.07
C PRO A 22 5.49 -12.80 12.32
N GLU A 23 6.58 -12.59 13.07
CA GLU A 23 7.92 -12.20 12.61
C GLU A 23 8.75 -13.35 11.98
N ASN A 24 8.15 -14.50 11.67
CA ASN A 24 8.86 -15.71 11.24
C ASN A 24 8.74 -15.99 9.73
N ARG A 25 9.32 -15.13 8.87
CA ARG A 25 9.51 -15.46 7.44
C ARG A 25 10.99 -15.80 7.15
N PRO A 26 11.29 -16.87 6.40
CA PRO A 26 12.65 -17.22 6.02
C PRO A 26 13.24 -16.11 5.14
N ARG A 27 14.47 -15.70 5.45
CA ARG A 27 15.25 -14.74 4.64
C ARG A 27 15.64 -15.43 3.34
N ILE A 28 14.90 -15.18 2.26
CA ILE A 28 15.26 -15.65 0.93
C ILE A 28 16.32 -14.69 0.40
N ASN A 29 17.59 -15.14 0.39
CA ASN A 29 18.69 -14.39 -0.24
C ASN A 29 18.49 -14.40 -1.77
N ALA A 30 17.71 -13.46 -2.29
CA ALA A 30 17.51 -13.29 -3.71
C ALA A 30 18.65 -12.45 -4.30
N ARG A 31 19.61 -13.12 -4.92
CA ARG A 31 20.69 -12.50 -5.68
C ARG A 31 20.13 -12.13 -7.05
N VAL A 32 19.92 -10.84 -7.35
CA VAL A 32 19.40 -10.39 -8.65
C VAL A 32 20.47 -9.65 -9.45
N HIS A 33 20.65 -10.06 -10.71
CA HIS A 33 21.55 -9.46 -11.68
C HIS A 33 20.88 -8.27 -12.41
N ALA A 34 21.72 -7.29 -12.79
CA ALA A 34 21.46 -5.99 -13.44
C ALA A 34 20.24 -5.85 -14.38
N MET A 35 19.48 -4.73 -14.23
CA MET A 35 19.43 -3.58 -15.15
C MET A 35 18.28 -2.61 -14.75
N THR A 36 18.45 -1.33 -15.11
CA THR A 36 17.67 -0.10 -14.76
C THR A 36 17.97 0.55 -13.41
N ASN A 37 17.81 1.89 -13.40
CA ASN A 37 18.28 2.90 -12.44
C ASN A 37 17.71 2.76 -11.01
N PHE A 38 17.70 1.54 -10.48
CA PHE A 38 17.34 1.26 -9.11
C PHE A 38 18.56 1.55 -8.22
N GLU A 39 18.42 2.51 -7.32
CA GLU A 39 19.47 2.79 -6.34
C GLU A 39 19.31 1.81 -5.17
N VAL A 40 20.34 0.99 -4.93
CA VAL A 40 20.38 0.09 -3.78
C VAL A 40 20.90 0.90 -2.59
N GLU A 41 20.00 1.51 -1.82
CA GLU A 41 20.38 2.17 -0.56
C GLU A 41 20.72 1.11 0.50
N GLY A 42 22.01 0.75 0.60
CA GLY A 42 22.76 0.51 1.84
C GLY A 42 22.31 -0.54 2.88
N SER A 43 21.12 -1.13 2.80
CA SER A 43 20.64 -2.17 3.70
C SER A 43 19.93 -3.29 2.92
N ASN A 44 20.66 -4.39 2.78
CA ASN A 44 20.38 -5.74 2.28
C ASN A 44 19.10 -6.20 1.54
N ASP A 45 17.97 -5.51 1.46
CA ASP A 45 16.75 -6.08 0.83
C ASP A 45 15.81 -5.05 0.16
N VAL A 46 16.26 -3.80 0.00
CA VAL A 46 15.40 -2.69 -0.41
C VAL A 46 15.78 -2.24 -1.83
N VAL A 47 14.87 -2.39 -2.80
CA VAL A 47 15.03 -1.89 -4.17
C VAL A 47 14.10 -0.69 -4.34
N THR A 48 14.64 0.47 -4.71
CA THR A 48 13.84 1.68 -5.01
C THR A 48 14.08 2.15 -6.43
N GLY A 49 13.11 2.83 -7.03
CA GLY A 49 13.26 3.42 -8.35
C GLY A 49 12.04 4.20 -8.81
N THR A 50 12.16 4.87 -9.96
CA THR A 50 11.07 5.65 -10.55
C THR A 50 10.44 4.88 -11.70
N LEU A 51 9.13 4.62 -11.62
CA LEU A 51 8.35 3.96 -12.66
C LEU A 51 7.10 4.76 -13.01
N LEU A 52 6.43 4.41 -14.11
CA LEU A 52 5.16 5.03 -14.47
C LEU A 52 3.99 4.23 -13.88
N VAL A 53 3.14 4.91 -13.12
CA VAL A 53 1.88 4.39 -12.59
C VAL A 53 0.74 5.12 -13.28
N ASN A 54 -0.08 4.42 -14.06
CA ASN A 54 -1.08 5.03 -14.94
C ASN A 54 -0.48 6.22 -15.73
N SER A 55 0.68 6.00 -16.33
CA SER A 55 1.45 6.99 -17.10
C SER A 55 1.92 8.23 -16.30
N THR A 56 1.88 8.18 -14.96
CA THR A 56 2.42 9.22 -14.07
C THR A 56 3.71 8.73 -13.39
N PRO A 57 4.84 9.44 -13.48
CA PRO A 57 6.07 9.06 -12.76
C PRO A 57 5.86 9.03 -11.25
N ALA A 58 6.27 7.94 -10.62
CA ALA A 58 6.16 7.71 -9.18
C ALA A 58 7.50 7.21 -8.63
N TYR A 59 7.95 7.74 -7.49
CA TYR A 59 9.08 7.17 -6.76
C TYR A 59 8.59 5.99 -5.90
N MET A 60 9.16 4.81 -6.15
CA MET A 60 8.63 3.54 -5.65
C MET A 60 9.65 2.77 -4.82
N LEU A 61 9.14 2.04 -3.83
CA LEU A 61 9.85 1.02 -3.07
C LEU A 61 9.29 -0.36 -3.41
N PHE A 62 10.15 -1.34 -3.68
CA PHE A 62 9.80 -2.75 -3.72
C PHE A 62 10.05 -3.38 -2.36
N ASP A 63 9.02 -3.97 -1.75
CA ASP A 63 9.07 -4.50 -0.39
C ASP A 63 8.52 -5.94 -0.36
N CYS A 64 9.41 -6.92 -0.16
CA CYS A 64 9.04 -8.33 0.02
C CYS A 64 8.50 -8.65 1.42
N GLY A 65 8.62 -7.72 2.37
CA GLY A 65 8.05 -7.80 3.71
C GLY A 65 6.63 -7.23 3.79
N ALA A 66 6.17 -6.51 2.77
CA ALA A 66 4.82 -6.01 2.69
C ALA A 66 3.80 -7.15 2.53
N THR A 67 2.58 -6.93 3.00
CA THR A 67 1.45 -7.85 2.78
C THR A 67 0.42 -7.28 1.80
N HIS A 68 0.58 -6.01 1.46
CA HIS A 68 -0.26 -5.23 0.57
C HIS A 68 0.62 -4.21 -0.12
N SER A 69 0.28 -3.83 -1.35
CA SER A 69 0.89 -2.67 -2.00
C SER A 69 0.21 -1.37 -1.56
N PHE A 70 0.99 -0.30 -1.41
CA PHE A 70 0.54 0.98 -0.87
C PHE A 70 0.83 2.14 -1.81
N MET A 71 0.01 3.18 -1.72
CA MET A 71 0.15 4.41 -2.48
C MET A 71 0.01 5.62 -1.56
N ALA A 72 0.86 6.63 -1.78
CA ALA A 72 0.82 7.85 -0.98
C ALA A 72 -0.44 8.65 -1.32
N ARG A 73 -1.14 9.13 -0.29
CA ARG A 73 -2.32 10.00 -0.47
C ARG A 73 -2.04 11.25 -1.32
N LYS A 74 -0.82 11.80 -1.27
CA LYS A 74 -0.41 12.91 -2.12
C LYS A 74 -0.43 12.52 -3.61
N PHE A 75 0.03 11.32 -3.93
CA PHE A 75 0.10 10.77 -5.29
C PHE A 75 -1.26 10.26 -5.77
N ALA A 76 -2.07 9.69 -4.88
CA ALA A 76 -3.44 9.27 -5.20
C ALA A 76 -4.28 10.40 -5.82
N LYS A 77 -4.03 11.66 -5.42
CA LYS A 77 -4.69 12.85 -5.97
C LYS A 77 -4.27 13.20 -7.40
N THR A 78 -3.10 12.74 -7.84
CA THR A 78 -2.62 12.97 -9.21
C THR A 78 -3.12 11.89 -10.17
N LEU A 79 -3.55 10.73 -9.64
CA LEU A 79 -4.16 9.67 -10.42
C LEU A 79 -5.61 9.98 -10.76
N ASN A 80 -5.96 9.81 -12.04
CA ASN A 80 -7.36 9.86 -12.49
C ASN A 80 -8.05 8.50 -12.33
N VAL A 81 -7.98 7.92 -11.13
CA VAL A 81 -8.58 6.62 -10.79
C VAL A 81 -9.52 6.79 -9.61
N GLN A 82 -10.71 6.20 -9.68
CA GLN A 82 -11.64 6.25 -8.56
C GLN A 82 -11.28 5.19 -7.49
N PRO A 83 -11.16 5.58 -6.22
CA PRO A 83 -10.99 4.61 -5.14
C PRO A 83 -12.29 3.85 -4.88
N LYS A 84 -12.13 2.63 -4.37
CA LYS A 84 -13.18 1.81 -3.76
C LYS A 84 -13.03 1.88 -2.24
N TRP A 85 -14.16 2.01 -1.55
CA TRP A 85 -14.22 1.86 -0.09
C TRP A 85 -14.10 0.39 0.32
N LEU A 86 -13.29 0.12 1.35
CA LEU A 86 -13.15 -1.17 2.01
C LEU A 86 -13.97 -1.19 3.29
N ASP A 87 -14.83 -2.20 3.43
CA ASP A 87 -15.62 -2.38 4.66
C ASP A 87 -14.72 -2.63 5.87
N ASN A 88 -13.62 -3.37 5.67
CA ASN A 88 -12.59 -3.60 6.66
C ASN A 88 -11.36 -2.74 6.35
N ALA A 89 -10.83 -2.06 7.37
CA ALA A 89 -9.64 -1.24 7.19
C ALA A 89 -8.40 -2.09 6.85
N SER A 90 -7.57 -1.58 5.96
CA SER A 90 -6.21 -2.08 5.75
C SER A 90 -5.23 -1.29 6.59
N CYS A 91 -4.18 -1.93 7.08
CA CYS A 91 -3.14 -1.27 7.86
C CYS A 91 -1.77 -1.40 7.23
N ALA A 92 -0.95 -0.37 7.40
CA ALA A 92 0.48 -0.41 7.18
C ALA A 92 1.21 -0.16 8.50
N TYR A 93 2.22 -0.99 8.79
CA TYR A 93 3.10 -0.81 9.94
C TYR A 93 4.34 -0.04 9.50
N ALA A 94 4.50 1.17 10.02
CA ALA A 94 5.62 2.04 9.73
C ALA A 94 6.62 2.06 10.89
N PRO A 95 7.88 2.47 10.65
CA PRO A 95 8.90 2.59 11.69
C PRO A 95 8.43 3.40 12.90
N GLY A 96 8.93 3.03 14.08
CA GLY A 96 8.57 3.68 15.35
C GLY A 96 7.18 3.31 15.86
N ASP A 97 6.74 2.05 15.64
CA ASP A 97 5.45 1.51 16.08
C ASP A 97 4.22 2.27 15.57
N ARG A 98 4.38 2.98 14.45
CA ARG A 98 3.28 3.72 13.82
C ARG A 98 2.41 2.76 13.02
N VAL A 99 1.10 2.88 13.20
CA VAL A 99 0.11 2.14 12.41
C VAL A 99 -0.67 3.14 11.57
N LEU A 100 -0.58 2.99 10.25
CA LEU A 100 -1.38 3.74 9.29
C LEU A 100 -2.60 2.90 8.93
N VAL A 101 -3.79 3.49 8.93
CA VAL A 101 -5.06 2.80 8.69
C VAL A 101 -5.77 3.46 7.51
N SER A 102 -6.33 2.66 6.62
CA SER A 102 -7.05 3.14 5.43
C SER A 102 -8.20 2.24 5.01
N HIS A 103 -9.27 2.87 4.53
CA HIS A 103 -10.40 2.20 3.87
C HIS A 103 -10.41 2.43 2.36
N LEU A 104 -9.42 3.11 1.79
CA LEU A 104 -9.43 3.44 0.36
C LEU A 104 -8.50 2.50 -0.41
N LYS A 105 -9.06 1.83 -1.41
CA LYS A 105 -8.35 0.91 -2.29
C LYS A 105 -8.52 1.30 -3.76
N TYR A 106 -7.43 1.30 -4.50
CA TYR A 106 -7.39 1.53 -5.93
C TYR A 106 -7.11 0.18 -6.62
N ASN A 107 -7.99 -0.26 -7.49
CA ASN A 107 -7.85 -1.56 -8.16
C ASN A 107 -7.32 -1.40 -9.58
N ASN A 108 -6.53 -2.38 -10.03
CA ASN A 108 -6.00 -2.44 -11.40
C ASN A 108 -5.18 -1.22 -11.82
N CYS A 109 -4.41 -0.64 -10.89
CA CYS A 109 -3.43 0.38 -11.23
C CYS A 109 -2.35 -0.24 -12.13
N LEU A 110 -2.03 0.43 -13.23
CA LEU A 110 -1.08 -0.02 -14.24
C LEU A 110 0.31 0.47 -13.83
N VAL A 111 1.22 -0.45 -13.54
CA VAL A 111 2.63 -0.15 -13.25
C VAL A 111 3.45 -0.57 -14.46
N GLU A 112 4.10 0.37 -15.11
CA GLU A 112 4.94 0.13 -16.28
C GLU A 112 6.38 -0.12 -15.84
N THR A 113 6.90 -1.27 -16.24
CA THR A 113 8.29 -1.74 -16.07
C THR A 113 8.87 -2.01 -17.46
N GLU A 114 10.16 -2.28 -17.61
CA GLU A 114 10.85 -2.46 -18.91
C GLU A 114 10.06 -3.29 -19.95
N GLY A 115 9.25 -2.62 -20.78
CA GLY A 115 8.40 -3.22 -21.80
C GLY A 115 7.19 -4.03 -21.30
N ARG A 116 6.86 -3.99 -20.00
CA ARG A 116 5.74 -4.74 -19.41
C ARG A 116 4.85 -3.86 -18.54
N THR A 117 3.56 -4.12 -18.58
CA THR A 117 2.58 -3.48 -17.70
C THR A 117 2.05 -4.50 -16.70
N LEU A 118 2.24 -4.21 -15.42
CA LEU A 118 1.72 -4.98 -14.29
C LEU A 118 0.45 -4.32 -13.76
N ARG A 119 -0.47 -5.12 -13.21
CA ARG A 119 -1.66 -4.62 -12.50
C ARG A 119 -1.47 -4.81 -11.02
N ALA A 120 -1.56 -3.72 -10.26
CA ALA A 120 -1.47 -3.74 -8.82
C ALA A 120 -2.76 -3.21 -8.18
N ASN A 121 -3.08 -3.75 -7.01
CA ASN A 121 -4.14 -3.24 -6.16
C ASN A 121 -3.51 -2.50 -4.99
N LEU A 122 -3.91 -1.26 -4.76
CA LEU A 122 -3.19 -0.33 -3.90
C LEU A 122 -4.07 0.18 -2.78
N VAL A 123 -3.54 0.22 -1.57
CA VAL A 123 -4.17 0.87 -0.43
C VAL A 123 -3.59 2.27 -0.27
N GLU A 124 -4.44 3.28 -0.18
CA GLU A 124 -3.98 4.66 0.07
C GLU A 124 -3.52 4.81 1.51
N ILE A 125 -2.32 5.33 1.75
CA ILE A 125 -1.83 5.68 3.09
C ILE A 125 -1.17 7.05 3.11
N ASN A 126 -1.08 7.64 4.31
CA ASN A 126 -0.36 8.91 4.50
C ASN A 126 1.14 8.64 4.68
N MET A 127 1.89 8.66 3.58
CA MET A 127 3.36 8.52 3.57
C MET A 127 4.02 9.65 2.77
N SER A 128 5.25 10.00 3.16
CA SER A 128 6.03 11.09 2.57
C SER A 128 7.18 10.61 1.68
N ASP A 129 7.82 9.52 2.07
CA ASP A 129 9.15 9.13 1.60
C ASP A 129 9.09 8.47 0.21
N PHE A 130 7.99 7.76 -0.05
CA PHE A 130 7.70 7.12 -1.33
C PHE A 130 6.32 7.56 -1.83
N ASP A 131 6.14 7.53 -3.15
CA ASP A 131 4.82 7.68 -3.76
C ASP A 131 4.10 6.32 -3.83
N PHE A 132 4.88 5.23 -3.84
CA PHE A 132 4.39 3.86 -4.00
C PHE A 132 5.23 2.84 -3.23
N ILE A 133 4.60 1.84 -2.64
CA ILE A 133 5.26 0.64 -2.13
C ILE A 133 4.61 -0.55 -2.83
N LEU A 134 5.39 -1.30 -3.62
CA LEU A 134 4.94 -2.49 -4.31
C LEU A 134 5.35 -3.72 -3.49
N GLU A 135 4.36 -4.54 -3.14
CA GLU A 135 4.59 -5.83 -2.51
C GLU A 135 5.27 -6.78 -3.51
N MET A 136 6.37 -7.40 -3.07
CA MET A 136 7.05 -8.47 -3.81
C MET A 136 6.78 -9.82 -3.15
N ASP A 137 5.86 -10.60 -3.71
CA ASP A 137 5.59 -12.00 -3.35
C ASP A 137 6.17 -12.95 -4.42
#